data_AF-A0A8X6IIZ3-F1
#
_entry.id   AF-A0A8X6IIZ3-F1
#
_cell.length_a   1.000
_cell.length_b   1.000
_cell.length_c   1.000
_cell.angle_alpha   90.00
_cell.angle_beta   90.00
_cell.angle_gamma   90.00
#
_symmetry.space_group_name_H-M   'P 1'
#
loop_
_entity.id
_entity.type
_entity.pdbx_description
1 polymer ?
#
loop_
_entity_poly.entity_id
_entity_poly.type
_entity_poly.pdbx_seq_one_letter_code
_entity_poly.pdbx_strand_id
1 'polypeptide(L)' 'MLKLDWGSPLPEPLATKWKTFPKEFEQVCSIHILRWIHTASQQVTLYGFCDASELAYALLIYAVQPQANSYTKATLLVA' A
#
# COMPACT_ATOMS: atom_id res chain seq x y z
N MET A 1 24.28 5.91 -12.84
CA MET A 1 24.15 4.61 -12.15
C MET A 1 25.49 4.30 -11.49
N LEU A 2 25.52 3.99 -10.19
CA LEU A 2 26.76 3.62 -9.51
C LEU A 2 27.27 2.30 -10.11
N LYS A 3 28.50 2.29 -10.64
CA LYS A 3 29.16 1.07 -11.15
C LYS A 3 29.77 0.30 -9.97
N LEU A 4 28.91 -0.28 -9.14
CA LEU A 4 29.32 -1.09 -8.00
C LEU A 4 29.24 -2.57 -8.41
N ASP A 5 30.25 -3.34 -7.98
CA ASP A 5 30.18 -4.79 -8.03
C ASP A 5 29.33 -5.30 -6.84
N TRP A 6 28.71 -6.46 -6.98
CA TRP A 6 27.74 -6.97 -5.98
C TRP A 6 28.40 -7.24 -4.62
N GLY A 7 29.69 -7.58 -4.59
CA GLY A 7 30.43 -7.73 -3.33
C GLY A 7 30.92 -6.42 -2.71
N SER A 8 30.83 -5.28 -3.42
CA SER A 8 31.43 -4.03 -2.97
C SER A 8 30.58 -3.33 -1.90
N PRO A 9 31.20 -2.71 -0.89
CA PRO A 9 30.46 -1.91 0.08
C PRO A 9 29.74 -0.74 -0.59
N LEU A 10 28.51 -0.47 -0.15
CA LEU A 10 27.76 0.69 -0.59
C LEU A 10 28.48 1.98 -0.16
N PRO A 11 28.49 3.03 -1.01
CA PRO A 11 28.94 4.35 -0.60
C PRO A 11 28.20 4.81 0.65
N GLU A 12 28.92 5.48 1.57
CA GLU A 12 28.43 5.89 2.89
C GLU A 12 27.01 6.52 2.85
N PRO A 13 26.71 7.48 1.96
CA PRO A 13 25.38 8.10 1.93
C PRO A 13 24.25 7.11 1.62
N LEU A 14 24.52 6.13 0.76
CA LEU A 14 23.55 5.11 0.38
C LEU A 14 23.43 4.04 1.47
N ALA A 15 24.55 3.62 2.06
CA ALA A 15 24.57 2.70 3.18
C ALA A 15 23.79 3.25 4.39
N THR A 16 23.98 4.53 4.70
CA THR A 16 23.25 5.24 5.75
C THR A 16 21.75 5.28 5.45
N LYS A 17 21.36 5.65 4.21
CA LYS A 17 19.95 5.63 3.80
C LYS A 17 19.30 4.24 3.96
N TRP A 18 19.96 3.18 3.53
CA TRP A 18 19.46 1.81 3.67
C TRP A 18 19.30 1.37 5.13
N LYS A 19 20.20 1.81 6.02
CA LYS A 19 20.09 1.53 7.46
C LYS A 19 18.95 2.31 8.13
N THR A 20 18.63 3.50 7.62
CA THR A 20 17.54 4.33 8.16
C THR A 20 16.17 3.88 7.65
N PHE A 21 16.09 3.37 6.43
CA PHE A 21 14.83 2.98 5.78
C PHE A 21 13.91 2.07 6.64
N PRO A 22 14.40 0.99 7.30
CA PRO A 22 13.53 0.18 8.16
C PRO A 22 12.89 0.97 9.32
N LYS A 23 13.62 1.94 9.89
CA LYS A 23 13.10 2.79 10.97
C LYS A 23 12.06 3.78 10.46
N GLU A 24 12.24 4.30 9.26
CA GLU A 24 11.23 5.14 8.60
C GLU A 24 9.99 4.32 8.23
N PHE A 25 10.17 3.05 7.88
CA PHE A 25 9.06 2.15 7.55
C PHE A 25 8.11 1.92 8.74
N GLU A 26 8.59 1.95 9.98
CA GLU A 26 7.73 1.89 11.18
C GLU A 26 6.67 3.01 11.19
N GLN A 27 6.93 4.15 10.54
CA GLN A 27 5.94 5.23 10.44
C GLN A 27 4.73 4.82 9.61
N VAL A 28 4.87 3.89 8.65
CA VAL A 28 3.74 3.36 7.86
C VAL A 28 2.73 2.65 8.77
N CYS A 29 3.20 1.98 9.82
CA CYS A 29 2.33 1.33 10.80
C CYS A 29 1.46 2.32 11.60
N SER A 30 1.79 3.61 11.60
CA SER A 30 0.98 4.66 12.24
C SER A 30 -0.17 5.16 11.36
N ILE A 31 -0.21 4.78 10.07
CA ILE A 31 -1.26 5.18 9.15
C ILE A 31 -2.55 4.45 9.51
N HIS A 32 -3.58 5.23 9.85
CA HIS A 32 -4.90 4.71 10.14
C HIS A 32 -5.84 4.98 8.96
N ILE A 33 -6.35 3.91 8.36
CA ILE A 33 -7.32 4.00 7.27
C ILE A 33 -8.72 3.82 7.86
N LEU A 34 -9.60 4.79 7.64
CA LEU A 34 -11.02 4.68 8.00
C LEU A 34 -11.70 3.65 7.09
N ARG A 35 -11.93 2.45 7.62
CA ARG A 35 -12.54 1.31 6.91
C ARG A 35 -14.07 1.42 6.81
N TRP A 36 -14.59 2.62 6.67
CA TRP A 36 -16.03 2.89 6.68
C TRP A 36 -16.49 3.41 5.33
N ILE A 37 -17.41 2.67 4.71
CA ILE A 37 -17.88 2.94 3.36
C ILE A 37 -18.93 4.09 3.34
N HIS A 38 -19.52 4.41 4.51
CA HIS A 38 -20.57 5.42 4.73
C HIS A 38 -21.59 5.46 3.58
N THR A 39 -22.37 4.39 3.45
CA THR A 39 -23.38 4.29 2.41
C THR A 39 -24.58 3.48 2.90
N ALA A 40 -25.76 3.88 2.44
CA ALA A 40 -26.99 3.09 2.52
C ALA A 40 -27.35 2.47 1.15
N SER A 41 -26.47 2.63 0.15
CA SER A 41 -26.64 2.03 -1.18
C SER A 41 -26.66 0.51 -1.07
N GLN A 42 -27.58 -0.13 -1.79
CA GLN A 42 -27.65 -1.59 -1.85
C GLN A 42 -26.63 -2.20 -2.81
N GLN A 43 -25.98 -1.38 -3.66
CA GLN A 43 -25.02 -1.85 -4.65
C GLN A 43 -23.61 -1.38 -4.32
N VAL A 44 -22.81 -2.28 -3.76
CA VAL A 44 -21.38 -2.11 -3.48
C VAL A 44 -20.63 -3.28 -4.09
N THR A 45 -19.60 -2.99 -4.88
CA THR A 45 -18.68 -4.02 -5.41
C THR A 45 -17.38 -3.97 -4.64
N LEU A 46 -16.86 -5.13 -4.24
CA LEU A 46 -15.55 -5.26 -3.62
C LEU A 46 -14.52 -5.73 -4.67
N TYR A 47 -13.41 -5.01 -4.77
CA TYR A 47 -12.26 -5.41 -5.59
C TYR A 47 -11.09 -5.74 -4.67
N GLY A 48 -10.66 -7.00 -4.69
CA GLY A 48 -9.50 -7.48 -3.96
C GLY A 48 -8.30 -7.67 -4.89
N PHE A 49 -7.14 -7.18 -4.45
CA PHE A 49 -5.85 -7.39 -5.11
C PHE A 49 -4.91 -7.97 -4.07
N CYS A 50 -4.27 -9.10 -4.35
CA CYS A 50 -3.22 -9.61 -3.48
C CYS A 50 -1.98 -9.97 -4.29
N ASP A 51 -0.84 -10.03 -3.61
CA ASP A 51 0.36 -10.59 -4.20
C ASP A 51 0.32 -12.12 -4.16
N ALA A 52 1.00 -12.75 -5.12
CA ALA A 52 1.07 -14.21 -5.18
C ALA A 52 2.13 -14.80 -4.22
N SER A 53 2.68 -13.97 -3.32
CA SER A 53 3.75 -14.38 -2.42
C SER A 53 3.18 -15.14 -1.22
N GLU A 54 3.75 -16.30 -0.92
CA GLU A 54 3.44 -17.03 0.30
C GLU A 54 4.20 -16.47 1.53
N LEU A 55 5.19 -15.62 1.29
CA LEU A 55 6.11 -15.10 2.31
C LEU A 55 5.82 -13.66 2.71
N ALA A 56 5.01 -12.92 1.95
CA ALA A 56 4.77 -11.50 2.15
C ALA A 56 3.35 -11.10 1.75
N TYR A 57 2.33 -11.73 2.38
CA TYR A 57 0.93 -11.46 2.07
C TYR A 57 0.58 -9.97 2.14
N ALA A 58 0.40 -9.37 0.97
CA ALA A 58 -0.15 -8.02 0.81
C ALA A 58 -1.53 -8.15 0.14
N LEU A 59 -2.56 -7.56 0.75
CA LEU A 59 -3.93 -7.59 0.25
C LEU A 59 -4.52 -6.18 0.31
N LEU A 60 -4.99 -5.68 -0.83
CA LEU A 60 -5.76 -4.46 -0.94
C LEU A 60 -7.21 -4.78 -1.26
N ILE A 61 -8.14 -4.17 -0.53
CA ILE A 61 -9.58 -4.29 -0.82
C ILE A 61 -10.17 -2.89 -0.99
N TYR A 62 -10.83 -2.66 -2.13
CA TYR A 62 -11.59 -1.46 -2.41
C TYR A 62 -13.08 -1.76 -2.44
N ALA A 63 -13.89 -0.93 -1.78
CA ALA A 63 -15.33 -0.87 -2.00
C ALA A 63 -15.65 0.22 -3.01
N VAL A 64 -16.38 -0.14 -4.05
CA VAL A 64 -16.72 0.73 -5.17
C VAL A 64 -18.23 0.85 -5.28
N GLN A 65 -18.71 2.10 -5.33
CA GLN A 65 -20.12 2.43 -5.44
C GLN A 65 -20.38 3.25 -6.70
N PRO A 66 -21.24 2.76 -7.60
CA PRO A 66 -21.80 3.58 -8.66
C PRO A 66 -22.66 4.69 -8.06
N GLN A 67 -22.45 5.94 -8.46
CA GLN A 67 -23.36 7.04 -8.15
C GLN A 67 -24.16 7.43 -9.39
N ALA A 68 -25.40 7.88 -9.20
CA ALA A 68 -26.35 8.21 -10.27
C ALA A 68 -25.86 9.31 -11.23
N ASN A 69 -24.86 10.09 -10.81
CA ASN A 69 -24.29 11.24 -11.51
C ASN A 69 -22.99 10.90 -12.27
N SER A 70 -22.79 9.64 -12.69
CA SER A 70 -21.61 9.11 -13.42
C SER A 70 -20.29 9.04 -12.65
N TYR A 71 -20.24 9.58 -11.43
CA TYR A 71 -19.08 9.44 -10.55
C TYR A 71 -19.12 8.12 -9.80
N THR A 72 -17.94 7.55 -9.54
CA THR A 72 -17.80 6.31 -8.79
C THR A 72 -16.99 6.58 -7.54
N LYS A 73 -17.56 6.28 -6.37
CA LYS A 73 -16.84 6.41 -5.09
C LYS A 73 -16.08 5.11 -4.83
N ALA A 74 -14.76 5.19 -4.71
CA ALA A 74 -13.94 4.11 -4.21
C ALA A 74 -13.51 4.39 -2.77
N THR A 75 -13.52 3.37 -1.91
CA THR A 75 -13.06 3.46 -0.52
C THR A 75 -12.14 2.29 -0.23
N LEU A 76 -10.92 2.58 0.21
CA LEU A 76 -9.94 1.58 0.62
C LEU A 76 -10.31 1.02 2.00
N LEU A 77 -10.42 -0.30 2.11
CA LEU A 77 -10.84 -0.99 3.32
C LEU A 77 -9.73 -1.80 3.99
N VAL A 78 -8.83 -2.36 3.20
CA VAL A 78 -7.68 -3.13 3.67
C VAL A 78 -6.49 -2.72 2.80
N ALA A 79 -5.35 -2.48 3.44
CA ALA A 79 -4.04 -2.21 2.84
C ALA A 79 -2.96 -2.61 3.85
#